data_AF-A0A7X7SRT2-F1
#
_entry.id   AF-A0A7X7SRT2-F1
#
_cell.length_a   1.000
_cell.length_b   1.000
_cell.length_c   1.000
_cell.angle_alpha   90.00
_cell.angle_beta   90.00
_cell.angle_gamma   90.00
#
_symmetry.space_group_name_H-M   'P 1'
#
loop_
_entity.id
_entity.type
_entity.pdbx_description
1 polymer ?
#
loop_
_entity_poly.entity_id
_entity_poly.type
_entity_poly.pdbx_seq_one_letter_code
_entity_poly.pdbx_strand_id
1 'polypeptide(L)' 'MALELSIEETEELLSKAGYSLSRISVMDVVVRYFIEQGEYDIYTINEKLFLLNEKPLGY' A
#
# COMPACT_ATOMS: atom_id res chain seq x y z
N MET A 1 13.54 11.34 -3.25
CA MET A 1 12.23 11.69 -3.84
C MET A 1 11.42 10.41 -3.82
N ALA A 2 10.56 10.26 -2.82
CA ALA A 2 9.74 9.06 -2.65
C ALA A 2 8.65 9.09 -3.73
N LEU A 3 8.48 7.99 -4.44
CA LEU A 3 7.47 7.84 -5.47
C LEU A 3 6.08 7.93 -4.82
N GLU A 4 5.40 9.04 -5.05
CA GLU A 4 3.94 9.09 -5.00
C GLU A 4 3.44 8.28 -6.20
N LEU A 5 3.46 6.95 -6.08
CA LEU A 5 2.69 6.12 -7.01
C LEU A 5 1.24 6.50 -6.80
N SER A 6 0.63 7.08 -7.83
CA SER A 6 -0.78 7.40 -7.78
C SER A 6 -1.57 6.09 -7.64
N ILE A 7 -2.80 6.20 -7.13
CA ILE A 7 -3.73 5.07 -7.08
C ILE A 7 -3.92 4.46 -8.48
N GLU A 8 -3.88 5.27 -9.54
CA GLU A 8 -3.97 4.81 -10.92
C GLU A 8 -2.75 3.98 -11.33
N GLU A 9 -1.53 4.41 -10.99
CA GLU A 9 -0.33 3.62 -11.29
C GLU A 9 -0.32 2.30 -10.50
N THR A 10 -0.83 2.32 -9.27
CA THR A 10 -0.97 1.14 -8.42
C THR A 10 -2.00 0.16 -9.01
N GLU A 11 -3.14 0.66 -9.49
CA GLU A 11 -4.14 -0.14 -10.19
C GLU A 11 -3.57 -0.76 -11.47
N GLU A 12 -2.80 0.02 -12.24
CA GLU A 12 -2.21 -0.45 -13.48
C GLU A 12 -1.16 -1.56 -13.24
N LEU A 13 -0.35 -1.42 -12.20
CA LEU A 13 0.62 -2.44 -11.77
C LEU A 13 -0.07 -3.72 -11.30
N LEU A 14 -1.09 -3.59 -10.47
CA LEU A 14 -1.86 -4.75 -9.98
C LEU A 14 -2.59 -5.46 -11.13
N SER A 15 -3.17 -4.69 -12.05
CA SER A 15 -3.87 -5.22 -13.22
C SER A 15 -2.92 -5.99 -14.15
N LYS A 16 -1.70 -5.48 -14.39
CA LYS A 16 -0.65 -6.18 -15.14
C LYS A 16 -0.23 -7.51 -14.48
N ALA A 17 -0.31 -7.60 -13.17
CA ALA A 17 -0.04 -8.82 -12.41
C ALA A 17 -1.27 -9.76 -12.29
N GLY A 18 -2.43 -9.41 -12.88
CA GLY A 18 -3.67 -10.19 -12.84
C GLY A 18 -4.49 -10.01 -11.55
N TYR A 19 -4.19 -8.96 -10.78
CA TYR A 19 -4.89 -8.61 -9.54
C TYR A 19 -5.77 -7.37 -9.73
N SER A 20 -6.83 -7.26 -8.93
CA SER A 20 -7.68 -6.08 -8.86
C SER A 20 -7.70 -5.60 -7.41
N LEU A 21 -7.68 -4.29 -7.19
CA LEU A 21 -7.87 -3.68 -5.86
C LEU A 21 -9.15 -4.15 -5.17
N SER A 22 -10.16 -4.61 -5.92
CA SER A 22 -11.38 -5.20 -5.35
C SER A 22 -11.17 -6.50 -4.56
N ARG A 23 -10.05 -7.22 -4.77
CA ARG A 23 -9.75 -8.49 -4.09
C ARG A 23 -8.55 -8.44 -3.16
N ILE A 24 -7.71 -7.41 -3.24
CA ILE A 24 -6.56 -7.22 -2.37
C ILE A 24 -6.82 -5.96 -1.57
N SER A 25 -6.83 -6.08 -0.24
CA SER A 25 -6.90 -4.90 0.62
C SER A 25 -5.72 -3.99 0.32
N VAL A 26 -5.95 -2.70 0.11
CA VAL A 26 -4.88 -1.69 -0.05
C VAL A 26 -3.91 -1.77 1.13
N MET A 27 -4.41 -2.08 2.33
CA MET A 27 -3.60 -2.36 3.51
C MET A 27 -2.58 -3.48 3.25
N ASP A 28 -2.99 -4.60 2.67
CA ASP A 28 -2.10 -5.74 2.40
C ASP A 28 -1.00 -5.38 1.38
N VAL A 29 -1.32 -4.55 0.38
CA VAL A 29 -0.33 -4.06 -0.60
C VAL A 29 0.72 -3.18 0.08
N VAL A 30 0.25 -2.20 0.86
CA VAL A 30 1.13 -1.26 1.57
C VAL A 30 2.03 -2.02 2.55
N VAL A 31 1.45 -2.89 3.37
CA VAL A 31 2.21 -3.69 4.33
C VAL A 31 3.22 -4.59 3.63
N ARG A 32 2.85 -5.29 2.55
CA ARG A 32 3.79 -6.12 1.79
C ARG A 32 4.95 -5.31 1.22
N TYR A 33 4.66 -4.16 0.61
CA TYR A 33 5.69 -3.28 0.07
C TYR A 33 6.74 -2.93 1.12
N PHE A 34 6.30 -2.50 2.31
CA PHE A 34 7.19 -2.15 3.41
C PHE A 34 8.00 -3.36 3.95
N ILE A 35 7.37 -4.54 4.06
CA ILE A 35 8.05 -5.78 4.43
C ILE A 35 9.16 -6.14 3.43
N GLU A 36 8.90 -6.02 2.12
CA GLU A 36 9.89 -6.32 1.07
C GLU A 36 11.06 -5.32 1.06
N GLN A 37 10.82 -4.07 1.47
CA GLN A 37 11.87 -3.07 1.66
C GLN A 37 12.64 -3.21 2.99
N GLY A 38 12.18 -4.10 3.89
CA GLY A 38 12.77 -4.28 5.22
C GLY A 38 12.47 -3.13 6.19
N GLU A 39 11.45 -2.32 5.91
CA GLU A 39 11.03 -1.19 6.73
C GLU A 39 9.75 -1.57 7.48
N TYR A 40 9.85 -1.69 8.80
CA TYR A 40 8.76 -2.22 9.64
C TYR A 40 8.21 -1.18 10.63
N ASP A 41 8.53 0.10 10.42
CA ASP A 41 8.04 1.17 11.30
C ASP A 41 6.53 1.34 11.12
N ILE A 42 5.78 0.96 12.15
CA ILE A 42 4.32 1.01 12.15
C ILE A 42 3.80 2.45 11.98
N TYR A 43 4.55 3.46 12.41
CA TYR A 43 4.16 4.85 12.22
C TYR A 43 4.26 5.26 10.75
N THR A 44 5.35 4.90 10.08
CA THR A 44 5.54 5.14 8.64
C THR A 44 4.47 4.41 7.81
N ILE A 45 4.20 3.15 8.15
CA ILE A 45 3.18 2.35 7.47
C ILE A 45 1.79 2.97 7.68
N ASN A 46 1.45 3.36 8.91
CA ASN A 46 0.15 3.97 9.22
C ASN A 46 -0.02 5.34 8.57
N GLU A 47 1.04 6.13 8.43
CA GLU A 47 0.99 7.40 7.70
C GLU A 47 0.61 7.17 6.22
N LYS A 48 1.19 6.14 5.58
CA LYS A 48 0.83 5.78 4.20
C LYS A 48 -0.59 5.25 4.09
N LEU A 49 -1.04 4.43 5.03
CA LEU A 49 -2.43 3.97 5.06
C LEU A 49 -3.40 5.15 5.21
N PHE A 50 -3.07 6.12 6.08
CA PHE A 50 -3.88 7.32 6.28
C PHE A 50 -4.01 8.17 5.00
N LEU A 51 -2.91 8.38 4.28
CA LEU A 51 -2.93 9.11 2.99
C LEU A 51 -3.82 8.43 1.93
N LEU A 52 -4.00 7.11 2.03
CA LEU A 52 -4.84 6.32 1.14
C LEU A 52 -6.28 6.16 1.66
N ASN A 53 -6.65 6.85 2.75
CA ASN A 53 -7.94 6.69 3.46
C ASN A 53 -8.21 5.26 3.95
N GLU A 54 -7.15 4.49 4.19
CA GLU A 54 -7.23 3.14 4.73
C GLU A 54 -7.12 3.11 6.25
N LYS A 55 -7.64 2.05 6.86
CA LYS A 55 -7.60 1.88 8.31
C LYS A 55 -6.15 1.64 8.78
N PRO A 56 -5.67 2.32 9.83
CA PRO A 56 -4.35 2.06 10.39
C PRO A 56 -4.26 0.70 11.07
N LEU A 57 -3.05 0.15 11.12
CA LEU A 57 -2.73 -1.06 11.86
C LEU A 57 -2.82 -0.78 13.37
N GLY A 58 -3.46 -1.70 14.11
CA GLY A 58 -3.47 -1.72 15.57
C GLY A 58 -4.55 -0.89 16.28
N TYR A 59 -5.55 -0.37 15.55
CA TYR A 59 -6.71 0.36 16.09
C TYR A 59 -8.04 -0.39 15.95
#